data_AF-A0A3E1BE68-F1
#
_entry.id   AF-A0A3E1BE68-F1
#
_cell.length_a   1.000
_cell.length_b   1.000
_cell.length_c   1.000
_cell.angle_alpha   90.00
_cell.angle_beta   90.00
_cell.angle_gamma   90.00
#
_symmetry.space_group_name_H-M   'P 1'
#
loop_
_entity.id
_entity.type
_entity.pdbx_description
1 polymer ?
#
loop_
_entity_poly.entity_id
_entity_poly.type
_entity_poly.pdbx_seq_one_letter_code
_entity_poly.pdbx_strand_id
1 'polypeptide(L)'
;MMRTSFLHPCLRRMLSDRGGNFGIMTAIMAPVLLGAAGLAIDYSNMALSQRQLQEATDSAALAAATALASGKVADEAAAKTLAKDFVVGQMANYVSAASGSAIRNATNVDVTTSTSSTSKSYSVKVATSYRLGLTPFMNLLGHSTIDIATTSSTTSGTSQTRSALSMELVLDQSGSMGYDTNTCAQYKKNGTTCKTYVVKIDALKQASASLFDALDKADPQHTLVRTGVISYSNGLLRDWTNKVTSVSAMDWGTTKSRDYVTTLSPDGGTDATEPMQLADDTIKKNANFTDVESIAHQKKGNSKVDRFVILMTDGEMTGNSSTWNKDKDQSVRDKCDAAKNDGIILFTVAFMAPDKGKSLLQYCASPGGNYYEAETMEKLVADFESIAQTATKAATLLTN
;
A
#
# COMPACT_ATOMS: atom_id res chain seq x y z
N MET A 1 -87.19 55.26 18.05
CA MET A 1 -87.35 53.79 18.02
C MET A 1 -86.89 53.29 16.66
N MET A 2 -85.76 52.59 16.56
CA MET A 2 -85.45 51.77 15.38
C MET A 2 -84.58 50.59 15.83
N ARG A 3 -85.13 49.38 15.62
CA ARG A 3 -84.69 48.10 16.20
C ARG A 3 -83.43 47.56 15.53
N THR A 4 -82.42 47.20 16.32
CA THR A 4 -81.30 46.35 15.91
C THR A 4 -81.69 44.87 16.03
N SER A 5 -82.00 44.21 14.91
CA SER A 5 -82.40 42.79 14.88
C SER A 5 -81.97 42.07 13.59
N PHE A 6 -80.73 42.27 13.14
CA PHE A 6 -80.20 41.57 11.95
C PHE A 6 -79.05 40.57 12.25
N LEU A 7 -78.52 40.52 13.48
CA LEU A 7 -77.39 39.64 13.81
C LEU A 7 -77.79 38.22 14.26
N HIS A 8 -79.04 38.02 14.70
CA HIS A 8 -79.50 36.72 15.19
C HIS A 8 -79.75 35.64 14.11
N PRO A 9 -80.27 35.93 12.91
CA PRO A 9 -80.57 34.89 11.91
C PRO A 9 -79.30 34.27 11.28
N CYS A 10 -78.23 35.05 11.10
CA CYS A 10 -77.01 34.59 10.43
C CYS A 10 -76.19 33.61 11.29
N LEU A 11 -76.09 33.83 12.60
CA LEU A 11 -75.41 32.90 13.50
C LEU A 11 -76.08 31.52 13.56
N ARG A 12 -77.42 31.49 13.51
CA ARG A 12 -78.18 30.23 13.51
C ARG A 12 -77.99 29.44 12.22
N ARG A 13 -77.85 30.12 11.08
CA ARG A 13 -77.56 29.49 9.78
C ARG A 13 -76.14 28.92 9.72
N MET A 14 -75.17 29.61 10.33
CA MET A 14 -73.78 29.14 10.44
C MET A 14 -73.64 27.92 11.37
N LEU A 15 -74.40 27.88 12.47
CA LEU A 15 -74.43 26.73 13.39
C LEU A 15 -75.14 25.50 12.82
N SER A 16 -76.04 25.67 11.83
CA SER A 16 -76.73 24.56 11.16
C SER A 16 -75.99 24.01 9.93
N ASP A 17 -74.88 24.64 9.52
CA ASP A 17 -74.20 24.32 8.27
C ASP A 17 -73.27 23.09 8.42
N ARG A 18 -73.70 21.95 7.88
CA ARG A 18 -72.92 20.70 7.89
C ARG A 18 -71.84 20.65 6.81
N GLY A 19 -71.78 21.63 5.91
CA GLY A 19 -70.68 21.79 4.94
C GLY A 19 -69.34 22.15 5.59
N GLY A 20 -69.36 22.64 6.84
CA GLY A 20 -68.18 23.03 7.61
C GLY A 20 -67.40 21.86 8.23
N ASN A 21 -67.89 20.61 8.17
CA ASN A 21 -67.18 19.46 8.74
C ASN A 21 -65.80 19.25 8.10
N PHE A 22 -65.68 19.53 6.80
CA PHE A 22 -64.39 19.53 6.12
C PHE A 22 -63.47 20.62 6.68
N GLY A 23 -63.96 21.85 6.82
CA GLY A 23 -63.18 22.95 7.39
C GLY A 23 -62.73 22.71 8.84
N ILE A 24 -63.59 22.11 9.67
CA ILE A 24 -63.28 21.75 11.06
C ILE A 24 -62.23 20.62 11.11
N MET A 25 -62.41 19.56 10.30
CA MET A 25 -61.43 18.47 10.21
C MET A 25 -60.09 18.95 9.66
N THR A 26 -60.09 19.81 8.64
CA THR A 26 -58.88 20.43 8.10
C THR A 26 -58.22 21.36 9.11
N ALA A 27 -58.98 22.17 9.86
CA ALA A 27 -58.43 23.06 10.87
C ALA A 27 -57.77 22.30 12.04
N ILE A 28 -58.29 21.12 12.41
CA ILE A 28 -57.71 20.26 13.44
C ILE A 28 -56.50 19.50 12.90
N MET A 29 -56.55 19.00 11.65
CA MET A 29 -55.46 18.22 11.07
C MET A 29 -54.29 19.07 10.55
N ALA A 30 -54.54 20.31 10.13
CA ALA A 30 -53.49 21.18 9.56
C ALA A 30 -52.30 21.41 10.53
N PRO A 31 -52.51 21.73 11.82
CA PRO A 31 -51.41 21.80 12.79
C PRO A 31 -50.65 20.49 12.95
N VAL A 32 -51.34 19.35 12.92
CA VAL A 32 -50.72 18.02 13.08
C VAL A 32 -49.86 17.67 11.87
N LEU A 33 -50.34 17.93 10.66
CA LEU A 33 -49.60 17.69 9.42
C LEU A 33 -48.39 18.62 9.27
N LEU A 34 -48.55 19.91 9.63
CA LEU A 34 -47.44 20.86 9.64
C LEU A 34 -46.39 20.50 10.70
N GLY A 35 -46.82 20.05 11.88
CA GLY A 35 -45.94 19.53 12.92
C GLY A 35 -45.16 18.28 12.45
N ALA A 36 -45.83 17.33 11.81
CA ALA A 36 -45.20 16.13 11.25
C ALA A 36 -44.19 16.46 10.13
N ALA A 37 -44.52 17.42 9.26
CA ALA A 37 -43.62 17.89 8.22
C ALA A 37 -42.37 18.60 8.81
N GLY A 38 -42.57 19.43 9.84
CA GLY A 38 -41.47 20.07 10.58
C GLY A 38 -40.52 19.04 11.20
N LEU A 39 -41.06 18.04 11.88
CA LEU A 39 -40.29 16.93 12.45
C LEU A 39 -39.50 16.15 11.39
N ALA A 40 -40.07 15.92 10.20
CA ALA A 40 -39.39 15.22 9.12
C ALA A 40 -38.17 16.00 8.57
N ILE A 41 -38.31 17.33 8.45
CA ILE A 41 -37.23 18.22 8.02
C ILE A 41 -36.12 18.26 9.08
N ASP A 42 -36.49 18.45 10.34
CA ASP A 42 -35.53 18.48 11.45
C ASP A 42 -34.78 17.14 11.60
N TYR A 43 -35.46 16.01 11.46
CA TYR A 43 -34.82 14.69 11.44
C TYR A 43 -33.83 14.54 10.29
N SER A 44 -34.20 15.00 9.09
CA SER A 44 -33.32 14.93 7.91
C SER A 44 -32.06 15.80 8.10
N ASN A 45 -32.22 17.01 8.63
CA ASN A 45 -31.12 17.91 8.94
C ASN A 45 -30.22 17.36 10.04
N MET A 46 -30.80 16.74 11.07
CA MET A 46 -30.05 16.07 12.14
C MET A 46 -29.23 14.90 11.59
N ALA A 47 -29.83 14.03 10.78
CA ALA A 47 -29.16 12.88 10.19
C ALA A 47 -28.00 13.30 9.26
N LEU A 48 -28.20 14.37 8.47
CA LEU A 48 -27.15 14.96 7.64
C LEU A 48 -26.01 15.53 8.48
N SER A 49 -26.35 16.32 9.50
CA SER A 49 -25.39 16.95 10.41
C SER A 49 -24.54 15.91 11.16
N GLN A 50 -25.17 14.80 11.59
CA GLN A 50 -24.47 13.70 12.26
C GLN A 50 -23.46 13.02 11.34
N ARG A 51 -23.81 12.79 10.05
CA ARG A 51 -22.88 12.21 9.08
C ARG A 51 -21.69 13.13 8.79
N GLN A 52 -21.94 14.41 8.60
CA GLN A 52 -20.88 15.40 8.35
C GLN A 52 -19.93 15.53 9.54
N LEU A 53 -20.47 15.52 10.77
CA LEU A 53 -19.67 15.48 11.98
C LEU A 53 -18.80 14.21 12.05
N GLN A 54 -19.38 13.04 11.75
CA GLN A 54 -18.67 11.78 11.79
C GLN A 54 -17.52 11.75 10.79
N GLU A 55 -17.73 12.22 9.56
CA GLU A 55 -16.69 12.33 8.53
C GLU A 55 -15.57 13.31 8.94
N ALA A 56 -15.95 14.44 9.54
CA ALA A 56 -14.98 15.40 10.07
C ALA A 56 -14.15 14.81 11.22
N THR A 57 -14.77 14.05 12.13
CA THR A 57 -14.04 13.42 13.25
C THR A 57 -13.18 12.23 12.80
N ASP A 58 -13.61 11.44 11.83
CA ASP A 58 -12.83 10.32 11.26
C ASP A 58 -11.58 10.84 10.53
N SER A 59 -11.75 11.87 9.70
CA SER A 59 -10.63 12.50 8.98
C SER A 59 -9.67 13.23 9.92
N ALA A 60 -10.18 13.90 10.96
CA ALA A 60 -9.35 14.55 11.98
C ALA A 60 -8.56 13.54 12.83
N ALA A 61 -9.19 12.43 13.22
CA ALA A 61 -8.52 11.36 13.96
C ALA A 61 -7.38 10.76 13.13
N LEU A 62 -7.62 10.46 11.84
CA LEU A 62 -6.60 9.96 10.93
C LEU A 62 -5.48 10.98 10.69
N ALA A 63 -5.81 12.26 10.47
CA ALA A 63 -4.83 13.32 10.24
C ALA A 63 -3.92 13.53 11.46
N ALA A 64 -4.47 13.51 12.67
CA ALA A 64 -3.69 13.63 13.89
C ALA A 64 -2.84 12.38 14.18
N ALA A 65 -3.38 11.18 13.95
CA ALA A 65 -2.66 9.94 14.13
C ALA A 65 -1.49 9.79 13.13
N THR A 66 -1.69 10.18 11.87
CA THR A 66 -0.65 10.21 10.84
C THR A 66 0.39 11.32 11.07
N ALA A 67 -0.01 12.50 11.57
CA ALA A 67 0.92 13.56 11.93
C ALA A 67 1.82 13.18 13.12
N LEU A 68 1.27 12.49 14.13
CA LEU A 68 2.03 11.92 15.24
C LEU A 68 2.99 10.83 14.76
N ALA A 69 2.54 9.97 13.85
CA ALA A 69 3.37 8.92 13.30
C ALA A 69 4.47 9.46 12.36
N SER A 70 4.21 10.48 11.56
CA SER A 70 5.23 11.06 10.66
C SER A 70 6.20 12.03 11.34
N GLY A 71 6.12 12.22 12.66
CA GLY A 71 6.95 13.21 13.38
C GLY A 71 6.67 14.67 13.00
N LYS A 72 5.63 14.93 12.20
CA LYS A 72 5.24 16.28 11.75
C LYS A 72 4.76 17.17 12.90
N VAL A 73 4.23 16.56 13.95
CA VAL A 73 3.91 17.23 15.22
C VAL A 73 4.81 16.69 16.33
N ALA A 74 5.35 17.60 17.15
CA ALA A 74 6.37 17.27 18.14
C ALA A 74 5.80 16.52 19.37
N ASP A 75 4.53 16.75 19.71
CA ASP A 75 3.91 16.24 20.94
C ASP A 75 2.41 15.95 20.79
N GLU A 76 1.85 15.25 21.78
CA GLU A 76 0.42 14.94 21.86
C GLU A 76 -0.44 16.22 21.91
N ALA A 77 0.07 17.31 22.49
CA ALA A 77 -0.65 18.59 22.58
C ALA A 77 -0.80 19.25 21.19
N ALA A 78 0.24 19.24 20.36
CA ALA A 78 0.15 19.71 18.98
C ALA A 78 -0.77 18.82 18.15
N ALA A 79 -0.78 17.51 18.36
CA ALA A 79 -1.70 16.59 17.69
C ALA A 79 -3.17 16.85 18.06
N LYS A 80 -3.45 17.13 19.34
CA LYS A 80 -4.79 17.53 19.79
C LYS A 80 -5.23 18.83 19.14
N THR A 81 -4.33 19.80 19.02
CA THR A 81 -4.60 21.09 18.36
C THR A 81 -4.89 20.88 16.88
N LEU A 82 -4.07 20.08 16.20
CA LEU A 82 -4.26 19.73 14.79
C LEU A 82 -5.61 19.03 14.55
N ALA A 83 -5.98 18.04 15.36
CA ALA A 83 -7.27 17.36 15.26
C ALA A 83 -8.44 18.34 15.41
N LYS A 84 -8.38 19.24 16.40
CA LYS A 84 -9.42 20.27 16.62
C LYS A 84 -9.54 21.20 15.42
N ASP A 85 -8.42 21.65 14.88
CA ASP A 85 -8.40 22.57 13.74
C ASP A 85 -8.87 21.86 12.46
N PHE A 86 -8.60 20.56 12.32
CA PHE A 86 -9.08 19.75 11.21
C PHE A 86 -10.60 19.57 11.24
N VAL A 87 -11.19 19.25 12.41
CA VAL A 87 -12.66 19.18 12.57
C VAL A 87 -13.31 20.51 12.18
N VAL A 88 -12.79 21.63 12.68
CA VAL A 88 -13.32 22.97 12.37
C VAL A 88 -13.14 23.30 10.88
N GLY A 89 -12.00 22.95 10.29
CA GLY A 89 -11.73 23.16 8.87
C GLY A 89 -12.69 22.40 7.95
N GLN A 90 -12.99 21.14 8.27
CA GLN A 90 -13.97 20.34 7.53
C GLN A 90 -15.40 20.88 7.69
N MET A 91 -15.70 21.40 8.88
CA MET A 91 -17.03 21.95 9.17
C MET A 91 -17.23 23.40 8.72
N ALA A 92 -16.17 24.11 8.32
CA ALA A 92 -16.21 25.55 8.03
C ALA A 92 -17.23 25.95 6.94
N ASN A 93 -17.55 25.05 6.01
CA ASN A 93 -18.56 25.27 4.97
C ASN A 93 -19.99 24.99 5.42
N TYR A 94 -20.17 24.34 6.58
CA TYR A 94 -21.46 23.86 7.07
C TYR A 94 -21.92 24.60 8.33
N VAL A 95 -21.02 25.29 9.03
CA VAL A 95 -21.32 25.97 10.30
C VAL A 95 -20.81 27.41 10.30
N SER A 96 -21.50 28.28 11.04
CA SER A 96 -21.07 29.68 11.21
C SER A 96 -19.75 29.76 11.98
N ALA A 97 -19.01 30.88 11.85
CA ALA A 97 -17.76 31.09 12.58
C ALA A 97 -17.92 30.99 14.12
N ALA A 98 -19.07 31.42 14.66
CA ALA A 98 -19.40 31.28 16.08
C ALA A 98 -19.69 29.83 16.49
N SER A 99 -20.29 29.04 15.60
CA SER A 99 -20.51 27.61 15.80
C SER A 99 -19.20 26.83 15.70
N GLY A 100 -18.28 27.25 14.82
CA GLY A 100 -16.95 26.64 14.67
C GLY A 100 -16.09 26.74 15.93
N SER A 101 -16.12 27.88 16.65
CA SER A 101 -15.41 28.02 17.92
C SER A 101 -16.04 27.18 19.04
N ALA A 102 -17.37 27.06 19.06
CA ALA A 102 -18.08 26.19 20.00
C ALA A 102 -17.75 24.70 19.75
N ILE A 103 -17.71 24.26 18.49
CA ILE A 103 -17.30 22.91 18.08
C ILE A 103 -15.85 22.65 18.52
N ARG A 104 -14.93 23.60 18.31
CA ARG A 104 -13.53 23.47 18.73
C ARG A 104 -13.37 23.24 20.23
N ASN A 105 -14.17 23.95 21.03
CA ASN A 105 -14.15 23.85 22.48
C ASN A 105 -14.82 22.56 22.99
N ALA A 106 -15.89 22.11 22.32
CA ALA A 106 -16.59 20.86 22.63
C ALA A 106 -15.88 19.61 22.09
N THR A 107 -14.91 19.78 21.18
CA THR A 107 -14.10 18.67 20.66
C THR A 107 -13.09 18.22 21.71
N ASN A 108 -13.30 17.03 22.25
CA ASN A 108 -12.32 16.32 23.07
C ASN A 108 -11.48 15.39 22.20
N VAL A 109 -10.17 15.44 22.38
CA VAL A 109 -9.22 14.61 21.64
C VAL A 109 -8.37 13.86 22.67
N ASP A 110 -8.60 12.56 22.75
CA ASP A 110 -7.82 11.66 23.59
C ASP A 110 -6.79 10.96 22.73
N VAL A 111 -5.51 11.20 23.06
CA VAL A 111 -4.37 10.52 22.44
C VAL A 111 -3.89 9.51 23.46
N THR A 112 -3.94 8.23 23.10
CA THR A 112 -3.36 7.16 23.91
C THR A 112 -2.12 6.65 23.20
N THR A 113 -0.96 6.94 23.79
CA THR A 113 0.31 6.41 23.32
C THR A 113 0.58 5.08 24.01
N SER A 114 0.62 3.99 23.24
CA SER A 114 1.10 2.71 23.75
C SER A 114 2.57 2.55 23.37
N THR A 115 3.42 2.59 24.38
CA THR A 115 4.86 2.36 24.25
C THR A 115 5.18 0.92 24.62
N SER A 116 5.62 0.14 23.65
CA SER A 116 6.41 -1.06 23.91
C SER A 116 7.90 -0.73 23.69
N SER A 117 8.80 -1.58 24.18
CA SER A 117 10.26 -1.41 24.06
C SER A 117 10.76 -1.12 22.63
N THR A 118 9.93 -1.41 21.61
CA THR A 118 10.27 -1.36 20.19
C THR A 118 9.16 -0.76 19.30
N SER A 119 8.05 -0.26 19.86
CA SER A 119 6.93 0.31 19.09
C SER A 119 6.26 1.46 19.82
N LYS A 120 5.94 2.53 19.08
CA LYS A 120 5.02 3.59 19.54
C LYS A 120 3.78 3.57 18.65
N SER A 121 2.65 3.13 19.20
CA SER A 121 1.35 3.29 18.55
C SER A 121 0.60 4.46 19.17
N TYR A 122 -0.02 5.27 18.31
CA TYR A 122 -0.83 6.41 18.69
C TYR A 122 -2.29 6.09 18.34
N SER A 123 -3.09 5.80 19.36
CA SER A 123 -4.54 5.73 19.21
C SER A 123 -5.10 7.12 19.44
N VAL A 124 -5.74 7.71 18.43
CA VAL A 124 -6.37 9.03 18.53
C VAL A 124 -7.88 8.85 18.48
N LYS A 125 -8.54 9.23 19.56
CA LYS A 125 -10.00 9.28 19.67
C LYS A 125 -10.44 10.74 19.65
N VAL A 126 -11.25 11.09 18.67
CA VAL A 126 -11.85 12.43 18.52
C VAL A 126 -13.34 12.30 18.82
N ALA A 127 -13.79 12.98 19.86
CA ALA A 127 -15.20 13.11 20.20
C ALA A 127 -15.58 14.58 20.15
N THR A 128 -16.68 14.89 19.48
CA THR A 128 -17.16 16.27 19.39
C THR A 128 -18.67 16.31 19.54
N SER A 129 -19.18 17.45 20.00
CA SER A 129 -20.60 17.71 20.06
C SER A 129 -20.91 19.16 19.70
N TYR A 130 -22.08 19.39 19.09
CA TYR A 130 -22.60 20.74 18.92
C TYR A 130 -24.12 20.77 18.94
N ARG A 131 -24.65 21.96 19.27
CA ARG A 131 -26.08 22.24 19.35
C ARG A 131 -26.59 22.62 17.97
N LEU A 132 -27.40 21.75 17.36
CA LEU A 132 -28.11 22.07 16.12
C LEU A 132 -29.39 22.85 16.47
N GLY A 133 -29.58 24.00 15.82
CA GLY A 133 -30.82 24.77 15.92
C GLY A 133 -31.94 24.09 15.14
N LEU A 134 -33.09 23.90 15.78
CA LEU A 134 -34.26 23.29 15.15
C LEU A 134 -35.12 24.32 14.42
N THR A 135 -36.01 23.86 13.54
CA THR A 135 -36.93 24.74 12.83
C THR A 135 -37.88 25.48 13.78
N PRO A 136 -38.45 26.63 13.36
CA PRO A 136 -39.44 27.37 14.15
C PRO A 136 -40.66 26.55 14.59
N PHE A 137 -40.98 25.45 13.90
CA PHE A 137 -42.06 24.54 14.28
C PHE A 137 -41.73 23.75 15.56
N MET A 138 -40.48 23.35 15.76
CA MET A 138 -40.04 22.69 16.99
C MET A 138 -39.89 23.68 18.15
N ASN A 139 -39.54 24.94 17.85
CA ASN A 139 -39.55 26.02 18.85
C ASN A 139 -40.95 26.20 19.45
N LEU A 140 -42.01 26.07 18.64
CA LEU A 140 -43.40 26.15 19.10
C LEU A 140 -43.77 24.98 20.05
N LEU A 141 -43.13 23.83 19.87
CA LEU A 141 -43.25 22.65 20.73
C LEU A 141 -42.31 22.68 21.95
N GLY A 142 -41.60 23.79 22.18
CA GLY A 142 -40.70 23.98 23.33
C GLY A 142 -39.30 23.39 23.16
N HIS A 143 -38.94 22.93 21.96
CA HIS A 143 -37.62 22.36 21.66
C HIS A 143 -36.87 23.24 20.65
N SER A 144 -35.91 24.02 21.13
CA SER A 144 -35.18 24.97 20.28
C SER A 144 -33.83 24.50 19.76
N THR A 145 -33.25 23.50 20.42
CA THR A 145 -31.95 22.94 20.03
C THR A 145 -31.92 21.46 20.36
N ILE A 146 -31.23 20.67 19.53
CA ILE A 146 -30.88 19.28 19.83
C ILE A 146 -29.35 19.15 19.89
N ASP A 147 -28.87 18.38 20.87
CA ASP A 147 -27.45 18.07 21.02
C ASP A 147 -27.08 16.89 20.10
N ILE A 148 -26.17 17.10 19.16
CA ILE A 148 -25.61 16.05 18.32
C ILE A 148 -24.19 15.77 18.80
N ALA A 149 -23.90 14.52 19.15
CA ALA A 149 -22.58 14.07 19.57
C ALA A 149 -22.09 12.92 18.68
N THR A 150 -20.82 12.98 18.28
CA THR A 150 -20.16 11.91 17.52
C THR A 150 -18.85 11.50 18.21
N THR A 151 -18.45 10.25 17.99
CA THR A 151 -17.19 9.70 18.53
C THR A 151 -16.53 8.84 17.47
N SER A 152 -15.31 9.20 17.11
CA SER A 152 -14.47 8.51 16.15
C SER A 152 -13.17 8.06 16.81
N SER A 153 -12.68 6.88 16.44
CA SER A 153 -11.39 6.39 16.91
C SER A 153 -10.61 5.81 15.74
N THR A 154 -9.38 6.26 15.57
CA THR A 154 -8.44 5.72 14.58
C THR A 154 -7.09 5.44 15.23
N THR A 155 -6.45 4.35 14.83
CA THR A 155 -5.12 3.97 15.30
C THR A 155 -4.12 4.18 14.18
N SER A 156 -3.06 4.96 14.42
CA SER A 156 -1.88 5.00 13.55
C SER A 156 -0.63 4.83 14.40
N GLY A 157 0.31 4.03 13.94
CA GLY A 157 1.54 3.76 14.68
C GLY A 157 2.76 3.94 13.81
N THR A 158 3.79 4.56 14.37
CA THR A 158 5.17 4.36 13.93
C THR A 158 5.62 3.02 14.44
N SER A 159 5.60 2.02 13.58
CA SER A 159 6.04 0.72 14.04
C SER A 159 7.55 0.63 14.27
N GLN A 160 8.49 1.49 13.82
CA GLN A 160 9.95 1.19 13.85
C GLN A 160 10.34 -0.30 13.57
N THR A 161 9.47 -1.10 12.95
CA THR A 161 9.82 -2.31 12.25
C THR A 161 10.52 -1.82 11.01
N ARG A 162 11.83 -1.63 11.13
CA ARG A 162 12.70 -1.72 9.97
C ARG A 162 12.29 -3.03 9.29
N SER A 163 11.56 -2.95 8.18
CA SER A 163 11.09 -4.15 7.49
C SER A 163 12.36 -4.71 6.85
N ALA A 164 13.02 -5.63 7.54
CA ALA A 164 14.22 -6.23 7.00
C ALA A 164 13.83 -7.01 5.73
N LEU A 165 14.79 -7.34 4.89
CA LEU A 165 14.51 -8.13 3.70
C LEU A 165 15.57 -9.20 3.47
N SER A 166 15.10 -10.33 2.96
CA SER A 166 15.92 -11.39 2.36
C SER A 166 15.65 -11.38 0.87
N MET A 167 16.68 -11.23 0.05
CA MET A 167 16.56 -11.19 -1.40
C MET A 167 17.47 -12.22 -2.07
N GLU A 168 16.88 -13.14 -2.81
CA GLU A 168 17.59 -14.15 -3.60
C GLU A 168 17.50 -13.79 -5.09
N LEU A 169 18.63 -13.64 -5.76
CA LEU A 169 18.66 -13.39 -7.20
C LEU A 169 18.81 -14.72 -7.93
N VAL A 170 17.86 -15.06 -8.81
CA VAL A 170 17.90 -16.23 -9.69
C VAL A 170 18.25 -15.77 -11.10
N LEU A 171 19.52 -15.90 -11.45
CA LEU A 171 20.14 -15.26 -12.61
C LEU A 171 20.50 -16.26 -13.72
N ASP A 172 20.00 -15.99 -14.91
CA ASP A 172 20.33 -16.77 -16.10
C ASP A 172 21.78 -16.49 -16.54
N GLN A 173 22.55 -17.55 -16.73
CA GLN A 173 23.86 -17.55 -17.37
C GLN A 173 23.93 -18.59 -18.50
N SER A 174 22.80 -18.89 -19.13
CA SER A 174 22.74 -19.75 -20.31
C SER A 174 23.55 -19.16 -21.48
N GLY A 175 23.84 -19.98 -22.49
CA GLY A 175 24.65 -19.57 -23.64
C GLY A 175 24.09 -18.36 -24.39
N SER A 176 22.78 -18.11 -24.39
CA SER A 176 22.16 -16.92 -25.01
C SER A 176 22.59 -15.62 -24.34
N MET A 177 22.93 -15.65 -23.05
CA MET A 177 23.48 -14.50 -22.31
C MET A 177 24.87 -14.08 -22.81
N GLY A 178 25.51 -14.90 -23.67
CA GLY A 178 26.75 -14.57 -24.36
C GLY A 178 26.57 -13.73 -25.63
N TYR A 179 25.34 -13.40 -26.01
CA TYR A 179 25.06 -12.58 -27.18
C TYR A 179 25.17 -11.07 -26.92
N ASP A 180 25.38 -10.33 -28.00
CA ASP A 180 25.45 -8.88 -27.99
C ASP A 180 24.08 -8.26 -27.66
N THR A 181 24.09 -7.22 -26.84
CA THR A 181 22.93 -6.33 -26.65
C THR A 181 22.80 -5.35 -27.81
N ASN A 182 21.71 -4.59 -27.84
CA ASN A 182 21.55 -3.49 -28.79
C ASN A 182 22.42 -2.25 -28.46
N THR A 183 23.14 -2.28 -27.33
CA THR A 183 23.95 -1.17 -26.82
C THR A 183 25.39 -1.30 -27.31
N CYS A 184 25.95 -0.25 -27.93
CA CYS A 184 27.33 -0.28 -28.45
C CYS A 184 28.16 0.95 -28.05
N ALA A 185 29.42 0.69 -27.67
CA ALA A 185 30.44 1.73 -27.56
C ALA A 185 31.15 1.89 -28.91
N GLN A 186 31.20 3.13 -29.40
CA GLN A 186 32.00 3.46 -30.58
C GLN A 186 33.42 3.83 -30.17
N TYR A 187 34.41 3.22 -30.80
CA TYR A 187 35.82 3.54 -30.57
C TYR A 187 36.57 3.58 -31.90
N LYS A 188 37.68 4.32 -31.94
CA LYS A 188 38.53 4.37 -33.12
C LYS A 188 39.71 3.43 -32.94
N LYS A 189 39.90 2.49 -33.86
CA LYS A 189 41.10 1.65 -33.95
C LYS A 189 41.74 1.86 -35.31
N ASN A 190 42.98 2.37 -35.31
CA ASN A 190 43.75 2.66 -36.53
C ASN A 190 43.01 3.54 -37.56
N GLY A 191 42.25 4.54 -37.10
CA GLY A 191 41.50 5.44 -37.98
C GLY A 191 40.12 4.93 -38.43
N THR A 192 39.78 3.66 -38.16
CA THR A 192 38.46 3.08 -38.43
C THR A 192 37.58 3.16 -37.18
N THR A 193 36.33 3.62 -37.34
CA THR A 193 35.32 3.56 -36.27
C THR A 193 34.83 2.13 -36.12
N CYS A 194 35.17 1.50 -35.00
CA CYS A 194 34.71 0.19 -34.58
C CYS A 194 33.56 0.33 -33.57
N LYS A 195 32.70 -0.69 -33.50
CA LYS A 195 31.66 -0.83 -32.48
C LYS A 195 31.97 -2.06 -31.65
N THR A 196 31.96 -1.93 -30.32
CA THR A 196 31.92 -3.08 -29.40
C THR A 196 30.56 -3.04 -28.73
N TYR A 197 29.78 -4.10 -28.94
CA TYR A 197 28.53 -4.29 -28.24
C TYR A 197 28.79 -4.79 -26.83
N VAL A 198 27.93 -4.40 -25.89
CA VAL A 198 27.96 -4.96 -24.54
C VAL A 198 27.30 -6.32 -24.60
N VAL A 199 27.96 -7.36 -24.06
CA VAL A 199 27.39 -8.71 -23.99
C VAL A 199 26.31 -8.75 -22.90
N LYS A 200 25.24 -9.52 -23.10
CA LYS A 200 24.10 -9.56 -22.17
C LYS A 200 24.51 -9.90 -20.73
N ILE A 201 25.42 -10.85 -20.53
CA ILE A 201 25.92 -11.19 -19.20
C ILE A 201 26.64 -10.02 -18.51
N ASP A 202 27.36 -9.17 -19.26
CA ASP A 202 28.03 -8.00 -18.71
C ASP A 202 27.06 -6.88 -18.36
N ALA A 203 25.98 -6.75 -19.14
CA ALA A 203 24.85 -5.88 -18.79
C ALA A 203 24.17 -6.35 -17.50
N LEU A 204 23.94 -7.66 -17.34
CA LEU A 204 23.39 -8.23 -16.12
C LEU A 204 24.28 -7.98 -14.90
N LYS A 205 25.60 -8.14 -15.02
CA LYS A 205 26.56 -7.84 -13.94
C LYS A 205 26.45 -6.38 -13.49
N GLN A 206 26.34 -5.45 -14.43
CA GLN A 206 26.19 -4.02 -14.12
C GLN A 206 24.83 -3.68 -13.50
N ALA A 207 23.75 -4.28 -13.98
CA ALA A 207 22.42 -4.10 -13.39
C ALA A 207 22.37 -4.64 -11.96
N SER A 208 22.94 -5.82 -11.73
CA SER A 208 23.06 -6.42 -10.40
C SER A 208 23.90 -5.54 -9.46
N ALA A 209 25.02 -5.00 -9.93
CA ALA A 209 25.82 -4.06 -9.16
C ALA A 209 25.03 -2.81 -8.75
N SER A 210 24.20 -2.27 -9.65
CA SER A 210 23.36 -1.09 -9.38
C SER A 210 22.26 -1.40 -8.36
N LEU A 211 21.65 -2.58 -8.41
CA LEU A 211 20.73 -3.07 -7.38
C LEU A 211 21.45 -3.18 -6.03
N PHE A 212 22.63 -3.79 -5.99
CA PHE A 212 23.41 -3.91 -4.75
C PHE A 212 23.80 -2.55 -4.18
N ASP A 213 24.20 -1.59 -5.00
CA ASP A 213 24.52 -0.23 -4.56
C ASP A 213 23.29 0.46 -3.92
N ALA A 214 22.09 0.26 -4.50
CA ALA A 214 20.86 0.78 -3.93
C ALA A 214 20.50 0.10 -2.59
N LEU A 215 20.74 -1.20 -2.45
CA LEU A 215 20.56 -1.93 -1.19
C LEU A 215 21.56 -1.48 -0.12
N ASP A 216 22.85 -1.36 -0.45
CA ASP A 216 23.90 -0.89 0.46
C ASP A 216 23.63 0.55 0.93
N LYS A 217 23.11 1.40 0.03
CA LYS A 217 22.67 2.76 0.37
C LYS A 217 21.49 2.77 1.35
N ALA A 218 20.58 1.80 1.23
CA ALA A 218 19.41 1.69 2.10
C ALA A 218 19.74 1.07 3.47
N ASP A 219 20.75 0.20 3.56
CA ASP A 219 21.22 -0.43 4.80
C ASP A 219 22.75 -0.35 4.93
N PRO A 220 23.33 0.83 5.21
CA PRO A 220 24.79 1.00 5.25
C PRO A 220 25.47 0.22 6.39
N GLN A 221 24.70 -0.29 7.35
CA GLN A 221 25.19 -1.10 8.46
C GLN A 221 25.05 -2.61 8.21
N HIS A 222 24.44 -3.02 7.09
CA HIS A 222 24.20 -4.41 6.72
C HIS A 222 23.49 -5.22 7.83
N THR A 223 22.46 -4.63 8.44
CA THR A 223 21.68 -5.24 9.53
C THR A 223 20.24 -5.59 9.17
N LEU A 224 19.78 -5.16 8.00
CA LEU A 224 18.41 -5.28 7.50
C LEU A 224 18.34 -6.10 6.23
N VAL A 225 19.36 -6.02 5.37
CA VAL A 225 19.38 -6.67 4.07
C VAL A 225 20.25 -7.92 4.14
N ARG A 226 19.68 -9.06 3.76
CA ARG A 226 20.45 -10.26 3.40
C ARG A 226 20.24 -10.55 1.93
N THR A 227 21.33 -10.87 1.22
CA THR A 227 21.26 -11.23 -0.20
C THR A 227 21.92 -12.56 -0.47
N GLY A 228 21.38 -13.27 -1.46
CA GLY A 228 21.89 -14.51 -2.02
C GLY A 228 21.77 -14.45 -3.54
N VAL A 229 22.56 -15.28 -4.22
CA VAL A 229 22.50 -15.39 -5.69
C VAL A 229 22.59 -16.84 -6.08
N ILE A 230 21.62 -17.29 -6.88
CA ILE A 230 21.63 -18.56 -7.58
C ILE A 230 21.74 -18.25 -9.06
N SER A 231 22.78 -18.76 -9.72
CA SER A 231 22.84 -18.72 -11.17
C SER A 231 22.48 -20.07 -11.78
N TYR A 232 22.10 -20.06 -13.05
CA TYR A 232 21.67 -21.28 -13.72
C TYR A 232 21.93 -21.27 -15.21
N SER A 233 22.06 -22.46 -15.77
CA SER A 233 21.91 -22.70 -17.20
C SER A 233 20.87 -23.79 -17.39
N ASN A 234 21.25 -25.05 -17.61
CA ASN A 234 20.34 -26.18 -17.61
C ASN A 234 20.18 -26.73 -16.18
N GLY A 235 19.59 -25.94 -15.29
CA GLY A 235 19.53 -26.20 -13.85
C GLY A 235 20.72 -25.60 -13.09
N LEU A 236 20.97 -26.10 -11.88
CA LEU A 236 22.09 -25.65 -11.06
C LEU A 236 23.42 -26.25 -11.58
N LEU A 237 24.47 -25.42 -11.65
CA LEU A 237 25.80 -25.89 -12.05
C LEU A 237 26.46 -26.66 -10.91
N ARG A 238 27.23 -27.68 -11.29
CA ARG A 238 27.94 -28.56 -10.37
C ARG A 238 29.36 -28.80 -10.82
N ASP A 239 30.24 -29.01 -9.85
CA ASP A 239 31.58 -29.50 -10.12
C ASP A 239 31.61 -31.02 -10.40
N TRP A 240 32.80 -31.54 -10.68
CA TRP A 240 33.06 -32.97 -10.94
C TRP A 240 32.71 -33.89 -9.76
N THR A 241 32.50 -33.35 -8.55
CA THR A 241 32.07 -34.09 -7.35
C THR A 241 30.56 -34.03 -7.13
N ASN A 242 29.80 -33.49 -8.10
CA ASN A 242 28.35 -33.26 -8.02
C ASN A 242 27.96 -32.22 -6.95
N LYS A 243 28.90 -31.39 -6.49
CA LYS A 243 28.63 -30.29 -5.56
C LYS A 243 28.11 -29.09 -6.33
N VAL A 244 27.02 -28.48 -5.85
CA VAL A 244 26.46 -27.25 -6.43
C VAL A 244 27.47 -26.11 -6.28
N THR A 245 27.81 -25.48 -7.41
CA THR A 245 28.73 -24.33 -7.50
C THR A 245 28.04 -23.05 -7.93
N SER A 246 26.79 -23.14 -8.42
CA SER A 246 26.06 -21.99 -8.94
C SER A 246 25.31 -21.18 -7.87
N VAL A 247 25.84 -21.11 -6.65
CA VAL A 247 25.15 -20.48 -5.50
C VAL A 247 26.11 -19.68 -4.63
N SER A 248 25.76 -18.43 -4.36
CA SER A 248 26.24 -17.63 -3.24
C SER A 248 25.24 -17.74 -2.10
N ALA A 249 25.67 -18.28 -0.96
CA ALA A 249 24.81 -18.41 0.21
C ALA A 249 24.33 -17.03 0.72
N MET A 250 23.11 -17.00 1.26
CA MET A 250 22.53 -15.83 1.90
C MET A 250 23.46 -15.24 2.96
N ASP A 251 23.83 -13.97 2.81
CA ASP A 251 24.68 -13.26 3.76
C ASP A 251 24.22 -11.81 3.99
N TRP A 252 24.70 -11.21 5.07
CA TRP A 252 24.40 -9.82 5.41
C TRP A 252 25.06 -8.85 4.41
N GLY A 253 24.28 -7.90 3.91
CA GLY A 253 24.71 -6.96 2.87
C GLY A 253 24.81 -7.63 1.49
N THR A 254 25.62 -7.05 0.61
CA THR A 254 25.68 -7.45 -0.81
C THR A 254 27.04 -7.99 -1.25
N THR A 255 28.07 -7.94 -0.40
CA THR A 255 29.46 -8.23 -0.81
C THR A 255 29.63 -9.61 -1.45
N LYS A 256 29.17 -10.69 -0.79
CA LYS A 256 29.32 -12.06 -1.34
C LYS A 256 28.55 -12.27 -2.64
N SER A 257 27.32 -11.77 -2.67
CA SER A 257 26.45 -11.79 -3.85
C SER A 257 27.09 -11.05 -5.02
N ARG A 258 27.65 -9.87 -4.76
CA ARG A 258 28.37 -9.04 -5.73
C ARG A 258 29.59 -9.77 -6.28
N ASP A 259 30.45 -10.28 -5.40
CA ASP A 259 31.65 -11.02 -5.78
C ASP A 259 31.29 -12.21 -6.67
N TYR A 260 30.26 -12.96 -6.29
CA TYR A 260 29.76 -14.09 -7.06
C TYR A 260 29.26 -13.68 -8.45
N VAL A 261 28.43 -12.63 -8.55
CA VAL A 261 27.90 -12.16 -9.85
C VAL A 261 29.01 -11.79 -10.82
N THR A 262 30.14 -11.25 -10.35
CA THR A 262 31.27 -10.92 -11.25
C THR A 262 31.85 -12.15 -11.97
N THR A 263 31.71 -13.33 -11.37
CA THR A 263 32.24 -14.60 -11.90
C THR A 263 31.35 -15.27 -12.94
N LEU A 264 30.12 -14.79 -13.15
CA LEU A 264 29.17 -15.42 -14.06
C LEU A 264 29.71 -15.44 -15.49
N SER A 265 29.50 -16.56 -16.18
CA SER A 265 29.92 -16.76 -17.56
C SER A 265 28.84 -17.53 -18.32
N PRO A 266 28.51 -17.11 -19.55
CA PRO A 266 27.45 -17.73 -20.34
C PRO A 266 27.85 -19.14 -20.78
N ASP A 267 27.04 -20.15 -20.46
CA ASP A 267 27.25 -21.54 -20.87
C ASP A 267 25.94 -22.35 -20.87
N GLY A 268 25.85 -23.37 -21.72
CA GLY A 268 24.75 -24.34 -21.73
C GLY A 268 23.40 -23.79 -22.23
N GLY A 269 22.33 -24.54 -21.98
CA GLY A 269 20.95 -24.13 -22.29
C GLY A 269 20.23 -23.51 -21.08
N THR A 270 18.90 -23.45 -21.10
CA THR A 270 18.13 -22.65 -20.14
C THR A 270 17.03 -23.48 -19.45
N ASP A 271 17.14 -23.65 -18.13
CA ASP A 271 16.16 -24.31 -17.27
C ASP A 271 16.24 -23.76 -15.84
N ALA A 272 15.27 -22.93 -15.48
CA ALA A 272 15.17 -22.31 -14.16
C ALA A 272 14.47 -23.18 -13.11
N THR A 273 14.07 -24.43 -13.43
CA THR A 273 13.21 -25.25 -12.55
C THR A 273 13.87 -25.54 -11.19
N GLU A 274 15.05 -26.14 -11.21
CA GLU A 274 15.81 -26.47 -10.00
C GLU A 274 16.29 -25.20 -9.24
N PRO A 275 16.85 -24.17 -9.92
CA PRO A 275 17.21 -22.90 -9.29
C PRO A 275 16.05 -22.21 -8.57
N MET A 276 14.86 -22.18 -9.18
CA MET A 276 13.70 -21.53 -8.59
C MET A 276 13.19 -22.29 -7.37
N GLN A 277 13.20 -23.63 -7.41
CA GLN A 277 12.90 -24.44 -6.23
C GLN A 277 13.90 -24.18 -5.10
N LEU A 278 15.20 -24.10 -5.41
CA LEU A 278 16.22 -23.82 -4.39
C LEU A 278 16.06 -22.43 -3.79
N ALA A 279 15.74 -21.42 -4.61
CA ALA A 279 15.51 -20.06 -4.13
C ALA A 279 14.35 -20.02 -3.13
N ASP A 280 13.23 -20.68 -3.46
CA ASP A 280 12.09 -20.85 -2.58
C ASP A 280 12.50 -21.56 -1.27
N ASP A 281 13.11 -22.74 -1.36
CA ASP A 281 13.52 -23.52 -0.18
C ASP A 281 14.52 -22.79 0.73
N THR A 282 15.34 -21.90 0.17
CA THR A 282 16.35 -21.13 0.91
C THR A 282 15.72 -20.04 1.77
N ILE A 283 14.69 -19.35 1.27
CA ILE A 283 14.15 -18.14 1.93
C ILE A 283 12.68 -18.26 2.36
N LYS A 284 12.01 -19.37 2.04
CA LYS A 284 10.59 -19.57 2.39
C LYS A 284 10.36 -19.41 3.88
N LYS A 285 9.21 -18.82 4.18
CA LYS A 285 8.82 -18.51 5.54
C LYS A 285 8.00 -19.64 6.11
N ASN A 286 8.33 -20.09 7.32
CA ASN A 286 7.47 -21.04 8.02
C ASN A 286 6.53 -20.32 9.00
N ALA A 287 5.40 -20.94 9.31
CA ALA A 287 4.36 -20.33 10.16
C ALA A 287 4.85 -19.98 11.58
N ASN A 288 5.88 -20.68 12.06
CA ASN A 288 6.43 -20.51 13.41
C ASN A 288 7.68 -19.60 13.44
N PHE A 289 8.08 -19.02 12.31
CA PHE A 289 9.29 -18.20 12.15
C PHE A 289 10.59 -18.88 12.63
N THR A 290 10.66 -20.21 12.53
CA THR A 290 11.83 -21.02 12.87
C THR A 290 12.67 -21.41 11.65
N ASP A 291 12.36 -20.85 10.48
CA ASP A 291 13.20 -20.98 9.29
C ASP A 291 14.54 -20.26 9.47
N VAL A 292 15.53 -20.67 8.68
CA VAL A 292 16.92 -20.19 8.78
C VAL A 292 16.98 -18.67 8.66
N GLU A 293 16.24 -18.09 7.70
CA GLU A 293 16.24 -16.66 7.46
C GLU A 293 15.50 -15.89 8.57
N SER A 294 14.36 -16.37 9.05
CA SER A 294 13.65 -15.75 10.18
C SER A 294 14.53 -15.73 11.44
N ILE A 295 15.22 -16.82 11.75
CA ILE A 295 16.14 -16.89 12.89
C ILE A 295 17.34 -15.95 12.69
N ALA A 296 17.92 -15.89 11.48
CA ALA A 296 19.04 -14.99 11.18
C ALA A 296 18.65 -13.53 11.41
N HIS A 297 17.48 -13.12 10.91
CA HIS A 297 16.94 -11.77 11.10
C HIS A 297 16.58 -11.47 12.55
N GLN A 298 15.99 -12.42 13.27
CA GLN A 298 15.65 -12.27 14.68
C GLN A 298 16.90 -12.01 15.55
N LYS A 299 18.03 -12.65 15.25
CA LYS A 299 19.32 -12.39 15.93
C LYS A 299 19.82 -10.96 15.75
N LYS A 300 19.39 -10.25 14.70
CA LYS A 300 19.66 -8.82 14.48
C LYS A 300 18.54 -7.90 14.98
N GLY A 301 17.54 -8.44 15.67
CA GLY A 301 16.41 -7.69 16.21
C GLY A 301 15.31 -7.39 15.18
N ASN A 302 15.34 -8.02 14.02
CA ASN A 302 14.33 -7.84 12.98
C ASN A 302 13.17 -8.83 13.19
N SER A 303 11.98 -8.31 13.51
CA SER A 303 10.77 -9.11 13.77
C SER A 303 9.84 -9.24 12.57
N LYS A 304 9.98 -8.35 11.58
CA LYS A 304 9.28 -8.43 10.29
C LYS A 304 10.32 -8.46 9.19
N VAL A 305 10.18 -9.45 8.30
CA VAL A 305 11.07 -9.61 7.17
C VAL A 305 10.26 -9.96 5.94
N ASP A 306 10.49 -9.23 4.86
CA ASP A 306 9.91 -9.47 3.55
C ASP A 306 10.87 -10.36 2.74
N ARG A 307 10.32 -11.33 1.99
CA ARG A 307 11.09 -12.30 1.19
C ARG A 307 10.93 -11.97 -0.27
N PHE A 308 12.04 -11.80 -0.98
CA PHE A 308 12.05 -11.45 -2.39
C PHE A 308 12.87 -12.44 -3.18
N VAL A 309 12.36 -12.80 -4.36
CA VAL A 309 13.15 -13.46 -5.40
C VAL A 309 13.12 -12.58 -6.65
N ILE A 310 14.28 -12.41 -7.27
CA ILE A 310 14.40 -11.79 -8.59
C ILE A 310 14.74 -12.87 -9.60
N LEU A 311 13.79 -13.26 -10.45
CA LEU A 311 14.02 -14.22 -11.54
C LEU A 311 14.28 -13.47 -12.85
N MET A 312 15.43 -13.72 -13.47
CA MET A 312 15.82 -13.09 -14.72
C MET A 312 16.18 -14.15 -15.77
N THR A 313 15.79 -13.91 -17.03
CA THR A 313 16.24 -14.67 -18.21
C THR A 313 16.21 -13.81 -19.48
N ASP A 314 17.06 -14.16 -20.45
CA ASP A 314 17.04 -13.61 -21.81
C ASP A 314 16.45 -14.56 -22.85
N GLY A 315 15.90 -15.69 -22.41
CA GLY A 315 15.56 -16.82 -23.27
C GLY A 315 14.28 -17.54 -22.87
N GLU A 316 14.02 -18.64 -23.56
CA GLU A 316 12.93 -19.56 -23.26
C GLU A 316 13.49 -20.80 -22.56
N MET A 317 12.65 -21.52 -21.82
CA MET A 317 13.08 -22.77 -21.18
C MET A 317 13.34 -23.84 -22.24
N THR A 318 14.62 -24.13 -22.50
CA THR A 318 15.09 -25.03 -23.57
C THR A 318 15.75 -26.31 -23.04
N GLY A 319 16.15 -26.32 -21.76
CA GLY A 319 16.90 -27.42 -21.17
C GLY A 319 18.27 -27.62 -21.81
N ASN A 320 18.57 -28.84 -22.24
CA ASN A 320 19.79 -29.17 -22.98
C ASN A 320 19.56 -29.20 -24.51
N SER A 321 18.56 -28.48 -25.00
CA SER A 321 18.21 -28.41 -26.43
C SER A 321 18.24 -26.96 -26.92
N SER A 322 18.08 -26.74 -28.23
CA SER A 322 17.92 -25.41 -28.83
C SER A 322 16.46 -24.99 -29.02
N THR A 323 15.51 -25.81 -28.57
CA THR A 323 14.08 -25.61 -28.79
C THR A 323 13.35 -25.45 -27.46
N TRP A 324 12.35 -24.57 -27.44
CA TRP A 324 11.50 -24.40 -26.26
C TRP A 324 10.85 -25.73 -25.83
N ASN A 325 10.90 -25.98 -24.52
CA ASN A 325 10.36 -27.16 -23.88
C ASN A 325 9.19 -26.78 -22.97
N LYS A 326 7.99 -27.20 -23.36
CA LYS A 326 6.75 -26.92 -22.64
C LYS A 326 6.74 -27.44 -21.20
N ASP A 327 7.28 -28.63 -20.97
CA ASP A 327 7.23 -29.27 -19.65
C ASP A 327 8.15 -28.55 -18.65
N LYS A 328 9.31 -28.06 -19.14
CA LYS A 328 10.22 -27.22 -18.34
C LYS A 328 9.60 -25.85 -18.06
N ASP A 329 9.01 -25.22 -19.07
CA ASP A 329 8.26 -23.96 -18.91
C ASP A 329 7.18 -24.10 -17.82
N GLN A 330 6.38 -25.17 -17.89
CA GLN A 330 5.35 -25.44 -16.89
C GLN A 330 5.97 -25.72 -15.51
N SER A 331 7.06 -26.48 -15.45
CA SER A 331 7.74 -26.76 -14.17
C SER A 331 8.21 -25.49 -13.47
N VAL A 332 8.74 -24.51 -14.22
CA VAL A 332 9.13 -23.21 -13.67
C VAL A 332 7.90 -22.45 -13.17
N ARG A 333 6.78 -22.45 -13.92
CA ARG A 333 5.51 -21.82 -13.47
C ARG A 333 5.03 -22.41 -12.14
N ASP A 334 5.07 -23.73 -12.01
CA ASP A 334 4.67 -24.42 -10.79
C ASP A 334 5.57 -24.02 -9.61
N LYS A 335 6.89 -23.81 -9.84
CA LYS A 335 7.80 -23.31 -8.80
C LYS A 335 7.53 -21.86 -8.43
N CYS A 336 7.19 -21.01 -9.40
CA CYS A 336 6.76 -19.65 -9.13
C CYS A 336 5.48 -19.60 -8.29
N ASP A 337 4.52 -20.49 -8.55
CA ASP A 337 3.30 -20.58 -7.75
C ASP A 337 3.56 -21.06 -6.33
N ALA A 338 4.45 -22.05 -6.15
CA ALA A 338 4.90 -22.48 -4.82
C ALA A 338 5.52 -21.33 -4.02
N ALA A 339 6.47 -20.60 -4.61
CA ALA A 339 7.12 -19.46 -3.95
C ALA A 339 6.13 -18.36 -3.56
N LYS A 340 5.16 -18.02 -4.44
CA LYS A 340 4.10 -17.05 -4.12
C LYS A 340 3.21 -17.53 -2.96
N ASN A 341 2.88 -18.82 -2.92
CA ASN A 341 2.09 -19.40 -1.83
C ASN A 341 2.85 -19.39 -0.50
N ASP A 342 4.18 -19.51 -0.53
CA ASP A 342 5.06 -19.41 0.64
C ASP A 342 5.31 -17.95 1.07
N GLY A 343 4.64 -16.98 0.43
CA GLY A 343 4.68 -15.57 0.78
C GLY A 343 5.90 -14.82 0.25
N ILE A 344 6.59 -15.38 -0.75
CA ILE A 344 7.71 -14.73 -1.45
C ILE A 344 7.15 -13.80 -2.52
N ILE A 345 7.70 -12.59 -2.59
CA ILE A 345 7.41 -11.62 -3.64
C ILE A 345 8.38 -11.86 -4.80
N LEU A 346 7.84 -12.25 -5.95
CA LEU A 346 8.60 -12.50 -7.17
C LEU A 346 8.66 -11.24 -8.04
N PHE A 347 9.87 -10.71 -8.20
CA PHE A 347 10.22 -9.81 -9.28
C PHE A 347 10.75 -10.63 -10.46
N THR A 348 10.33 -10.29 -11.67
CA THR A 348 10.82 -10.96 -12.87
C THR A 348 11.31 -9.96 -13.90
N VAL A 349 12.42 -10.30 -14.57
CA VAL A 349 13.06 -9.43 -15.55
C VAL A 349 13.31 -10.19 -16.84
N ALA A 350 12.61 -9.80 -17.91
CA ALA A 350 12.79 -10.30 -19.26
C ALA A 350 13.79 -9.40 -19.98
N PHE A 351 14.99 -9.91 -20.27
CA PHE A 351 16.03 -9.10 -20.91
C PHE A 351 16.28 -9.52 -22.35
N MET A 352 15.78 -8.75 -23.32
CA MET A 352 15.84 -9.10 -24.74
C MET A 352 15.35 -10.54 -25.00
N ALA A 353 14.33 -10.96 -24.25
CA ALA A 353 13.81 -12.32 -24.26
C ALA A 353 12.76 -12.49 -25.36
N PRO A 354 12.60 -13.69 -25.95
CA PRO A 354 11.51 -13.99 -26.88
C PRO A 354 10.16 -14.19 -26.15
N ASP A 355 9.07 -14.28 -26.93
CA ASP A 355 7.69 -14.24 -26.42
C ASP A 355 7.37 -15.32 -25.37
N LYS A 356 7.91 -16.55 -25.47
CA LYS A 356 7.65 -17.57 -24.43
C LYS A 356 8.35 -17.23 -23.13
N GLY A 357 9.59 -16.75 -23.22
CA GLY A 357 10.35 -16.24 -22.06
C GLY A 357 9.61 -15.08 -21.37
N LYS A 358 9.14 -14.10 -22.16
CA LYS A 358 8.31 -12.99 -21.64
C LYS A 358 7.04 -13.51 -20.96
N SER A 359 6.31 -14.42 -21.60
CA SER A 359 5.08 -15.01 -21.06
C SER A 359 5.29 -15.79 -19.76
N LEU A 360 6.40 -16.51 -19.63
CA LEU A 360 6.79 -17.20 -18.40
C LEU A 360 7.05 -16.21 -17.27
N LEU A 361 7.87 -15.19 -17.52
CA LEU A 361 8.23 -14.21 -16.52
C LEU A 361 7.05 -13.33 -16.09
N GLN A 362 6.15 -12.97 -17.01
CA GLN A 362 4.91 -12.26 -16.69
C GLN A 362 4.02 -13.07 -15.74
N TYR A 363 3.93 -14.39 -15.93
CA TYR A 363 3.15 -15.27 -15.06
C TYR A 363 3.79 -15.45 -13.68
N CYS A 364 5.12 -15.56 -13.65
CA CYS A 364 5.87 -15.74 -12.41
C CYS A 364 5.84 -14.48 -11.53
N ALA A 365 5.77 -13.27 -12.12
CA ALA A 365 5.75 -12.03 -11.36
C ALA A 365 4.60 -11.98 -10.35
N SER A 366 4.89 -11.56 -9.12
CA SER A 366 3.84 -11.25 -8.14
C SER A 366 3.02 -10.03 -8.60
N PRO A 367 1.74 -9.92 -8.22
CA PRO A 367 0.92 -8.75 -8.54
C PRO A 367 1.52 -7.43 -8.03
N GLY A 368 1.21 -6.31 -8.68
CA GLY A 368 1.65 -4.97 -8.25
C GLY A 368 2.79 -4.34 -9.07
N GLY A 369 3.01 -4.81 -10.30
CA GLY A 369 4.02 -4.23 -11.19
C GLY A 369 5.42 -4.85 -11.04
N ASN A 370 5.50 -6.11 -10.63
CA ASN A 370 6.78 -6.80 -10.39
C ASN A 370 7.36 -7.48 -11.65
N TYR A 371 6.75 -7.26 -12.82
CA TYR A 371 7.28 -7.70 -14.12
C TYR A 371 7.99 -6.55 -14.82
N TYR A 372 9.20 -6.82 -15.30
CA TYR A 372 10.04 -5.87 -16.00
C TYR A 372 10.49 -6.45 -17.34
N GLU A 373 10.54 -5.58 -18.34
CA GLU A 373 11.02 -5.89 -19.67
C GLU A 373 12.08 -4.87 -20.08
N ALA A 374 13.26 -5.36 -20.46
CA ALA A 374 14.41 -4.56 -20.82
C ALA A 374 14.94 -4.99 -22.19
N GLU A 375 14.96 -4.06 -23.15
CA GLU A 375 15.52 -4.28 -24.50
C GLU A 375 16.90 -3.60 -24.68
N THR A 376 17.37 -2.92 -23.63
CA THR A 376 18.64 -2.18 -23.57
C THR A 376 19.31 -2.35 -22.22
N MET A 377 20.62 -2.13 -22.16
CA MET A 377 21.38 -2.22 -20.91
C MET A 377 20.92 -1.16 -19.91
N GLU A 378 20.67 0.06 -20.37
CA GLU A 378 20.26 1.18 -19.52
C GLU A 378 18.90 0.90 -18.87
N LYS A 379 17.97 0.31 -19.62
CA LYS A 379 16.67 -0.11 -19.07
C LYS A 379 16.83 -1.24 -18.06
N LEU A 380 17.71 -2.21 -18.33
CA LEU A 380 17.98 -3.30 -17.39
C LEU A 380 18.53 -2.77 -16.05
N VAL A 381 19.48 -1.84 -16.11
CA VAL A 381 20.02 -1.16 -14.91
C VAL A 381 18.92 -0.42 -14.16
N ALA A 382 18.11 0.38 -14.87
CA ALA A 382 17.01 1.13 -14.28
C ALA A 382 15.94 0.22 -13.63
N ASP A 383 15.67 -0.95 -14.22
CA ASP A 383 14.73 -1.93 -13.67
C ASP A 383 15.26 -2.52 -12.36
N PHE A 384 16.54 -2.90 -12.32
CA PHE A 384 17.19 -3.40 -11.11
C PHE A 384 17.23 -2.32 -10.01
N GLU A 385 17.48 -1.06 -10.34
CA GLU A 385 17.35 0.06 -9.39
C GLU A 385 15.91 0.21 -8.87
N SER A 386 14.91 0.13 -9.76
CA SER A 386 13.48 0.21 -9.39
C SER A 386 13.07 -0.92 -8.45
N ILE A 387 13.53 -2.14 -8.71
CA ILE A 387 13.31 -3.30 -7.85
C ILE A 387 13.92 -3.04 -6.47
N ALA A 388 15.18 -2.61 -6.40
CA ALA A 388 15.85 -2.29 -5.14
C ALA A 388 15.10 -1.20 -4.37
N GLN A 389 14.65 -0.13 -5.04
CA GLN A 389 13.83 0.92 -4.42
C GLN A 389 12.49 0.41 -3.90
N THR A 390 11.86 -0.52 -4.62
CA THR A 390 10.57 -1.10 -4.21
C THR A 390 10.75 -2.03 -3.01
N ALA A 391 11.76 -2.89 -3.04
CA ALA A 391 12.09 -3.80 -1.94
C ALA A 391 12.52 -3.02 -0.69
N THR A 392 13.30 -1.95 -0.85
CA THR A 392 13.73 -1.11 0.26
C THR A 392 12.64 -0.16 0.75
N LYS A 393 11.65 0.24 -0.06
CA LYS A 393 10.46 0.96 0.43
C LYS A 393 9.67 0.14 1.46
N ALA A 394 9.63 -1.18 1.29
CA ALA A 394 9.10 -2.05 2.33
C ALA A 394 9.91 -1.88 3.63
N ALA A 395 11.24 -1.79 3.54
CA ALA A 395 12.16 -1.55 4.66
C ALA A 395 12.12 -0.16 5.29
N THR A 396 11.91 0.89 4.48
CA THR A 396 12.06 2.30 4.86
C THR A 396 10.75 2.99 5.24
N LEU A 397 9.62 2.28 5.37
CA LEU A 397 8.34 2.86 5.78
C LEU A 397 8.35 3.50 7.19
N LEU A 398 9.49 3.56 7.88
CA LEU A 398 9.63 4.06 9.25
C LEU A 398 10.92 4.83 9.54
N THR A 399 11.57 5.39 8.52
CA THR A 399 12.61 6.41 8.72
C THR A 399 12.46 7.46 7.65
N ASN A 400 11.59 8.44 7.89
CA ASN A 400 11.77 9.82 7.48
C ASN A 400 10.90 10.71 8.35
#